data_AF-A0AAD5LMX7-F1
#
_entry.id   AF-A0AAD5LMX7-F1
#
_cell.length_a   1.000
_cell.length_b   1.000
_cell.length_c   1.000
_cell.angle_alpha   90.00
_cell.angle_beta   90.00
_cell.angle_gamma   90.00
#
_symmetry.space_group_name_H-M   'P 1'
#
loop_
_entity.id
_entity.type
_entity.pdbx_description
1 polymer ?
#
loop_
_entity_poly.entity_id
_entity_poly.type
_entity_poly.pdbx_seq_one_letter_code
_entity_poly.pdbx_strand_id
1 'polypeptide(L)'
;MEASRVVSIALFGLLQENVSLLTIEVVTYLSMFLLMLHIHSSGKRNATMFVAAAVQIFLMEWLLFGERRWYAQALVMLVPEIFPLFTLLLQAQLYYMAFVATSRLRIDNFLQPFAMGCIVVLLVLPMEILGAKFLWWTWHDTDPLLTARVYGVPLHLLFNHFYFAFAFVTAHHIFRWSVLEGDYYEEGQWKREWSYAVFVPFMTLLFGVVCLILFYHLFVDLFGVDISTCFHLLIAMSLIFCWMADREKDDPIVQELLAAVDAYDSDWLYPCIDHAVNQMVFVFSLIQIVLISAIDPSSIVSLGHHQPLGNCVQEEYFRSVLGLRQKRMRYLCVHEFDEEFNLCNYPVAQLNYEQSWYMICGRGYADYPSYLVVILSLVFFTNLLFYQMLKRPNNTRRVSFQRKLN
;
A
#
# COMPACT_ATOMS: atom_id res chain seq x y z
N MET A 1 -33.29 5.11 -8.88
CA MET A 1 -33.20 6.31 -9.73
C MET A 1 -32.33 7.39 -9.08
N GLU A 2 -32.48 7.64 -7.78
CA GLU A 2 -31.72 8.63 -7.02
C GLU A 2 -30.22 8.29 -6.88
N ALA A 3 -29.88 7.04 -6.53
CA ALA A 3 -28.48 6.59 -6.44
C ALA A 3 -27.71 6.71 -7.77
N SER A 4 -28.35 6.36 -8.89
CA SER A 4 -27.74 6.53 -10.22
C SER A 4 -27.47 7.99 -10.55
N ARG A 5 -28.31 8.92 -10.10
CA ARG A 5 -28.13 10.36 -10.31
C ARG A 5 -26.96 10.89 -9.49
N VAL A 6 -26.84 10.45 -8.24
CA VAL A 6 -25.73 10.84 -7.34
C VAL A 6 -24.39 10.35 -7.89
N VAL A 7 -24.30 9.10 -8.35
CA VAL A 7 -23.08 8.54 -8.95
C VAL A 7 -22.70 9.30 -10.23
N SER A 8 -23.67 9.64 -11.09
CA SER A 8 -23.38 10.45 -12.28
C SER A 8 -22.85 11.84 -11.92
N ILE A 9 -23.42 12.52 -10.92
CA ILE A 9 -22.93 13.83 -10.47
C ILE A 9 -21.50 13.72 -9.93
N ALA A 10 -21.23 12.74 -9.07
CA ALA A 10 -19.90 12.50 -8.52
C ALA A 10 -18.87 12.20 -9.62
N LEU A 11 -19.25 11.41 -10.63
CA LEU A 11 -18.39 11.08 -11.77
C LEU A 11 -18.06 12.32 -12.61
N PHE A 12 -19.04 13.15 -12.94
CA PHE A 12 -18.79 14.38 -13.68
C PHE A 12 -17.96 15.39 -12.87
N GLY A 13 -18.18 15.48 -11.56
CA GLY A 13 -17.37 16.28 -10.64
C GLY A 13 -15.91 15.85 -10.66
N LEU A 14 -15.63 14.56 -10.42
CA LEU A 14 -14.27 14.03 -10.44
C LEU A 14 -13.59 14.17 -11.81
N LEU A 15 -14.33 14.01 -12.91
CA LEU A 15 -13.78 14.22 -14.25
C LEU A 15 -13.35 15.67 -14.51
N GLN A 16 -13.94 16.63 -13.81
CA GLN A 16 -13.58 18.04 -13.93
C GLN A 16 -12.52 18.47 -12.92
N GLU A 17 -12.57 17.94 -11.69
CA GLU A 17 -11.75 18.38 -10.56
C GLU A 17 -10.47 17.53 -10.39
N ASN A 18 -10.56 16.20 -10.50
CA ASN A 18 -9.44 15.30 -10.28
C ASN A 18 -9.50 14.03 -11.16
N VAL A 19 -9.16 14.20 -12.45
CA VAL A 19 -9.12 13.10 -13.43
C VAL A 19 -8.16 11.99 -13.00
N SER A 20 -7.07 12.33 -12.31
CA SER A 20 -6.07 11.37 -11.86
C SER A 20 -6.64 10.39 -10.83
N LEU A 21 -7.44 10.89 -9.87
CA LEU A 21 -8.12 10.11 -8.84
C LEU A 21 -9.14 9.16 -9.46
N LEU A 22 -9.95 9.67 -10.39
CA LEU A 22 -10.90 8.85 -11.13
C LEU A 22 -10.20 7.73 -11.92
N THR A 23 -9.07 8.05 -12.55
CA THR A 23 -8.29 7.10 -13.34
C THR A 23 -7.74 5.98 -12.46
N ILE A 24 -7.13 6.30 -11.32
CA ILE A 24 -6.59 5.28 -10.41
C ILE A 24 -7.71 4.46 -9.76
N GLU A 25 -8.88 5.06 -9.48
CA GLU A 25 -10.05 4.35 -8.95
C GLU A 25 -10.57 3.30 -9.95
N VAL A 26 -10.76 3.69 -11.22
CA VAL A 26 -11.20 2.77 -12.28
C VAL A 26 -10.19 1.65 -12.50
N VAL A 27 -8.89 1.97 -12.55
CA VAL A 27 -7.83 0.97 -12.71
C VAL A 27 -7.79 0.02 -11.50
N THR A 28 -7.98 0.54 -10.29
CA THR A 28 -8.01 -0.28 -9.08
C THR A 28 -9.15 -1.28 -9.10
N TYR A 29 -10.35 -0.88 -9.53
CA TYR A 29 -11.49 -1.80 -9.64
C TYR A 29 -11.32 -2.83 -10.76
N LEU A 30 -10.73 -2.44 -11.89
CA LEU A 30 -10.42 -3.35 -12.99
C LEU A 30 -9.35 -4.38 -12.57
N SER A 31 -8.26 -3.94 -11.93
CA SER A 31 -7.23 -4.81 -11.37
C SER A 31 -7.80 -5.73 -10.28
N MET A 32 -8.73 -5.23 -9.46
CA MET A 32 -9.39 -6.04 -8.44
C MET A 32 -10.21 -7.18 -9.05
N PHE A 33 -10.91 -6.92 -10.16
CA PHE A 33 -11.63 -7.96 -10.89
C PHE A 33 -10.68 -9.04 -11.41
N LEU A 34 -9.55 -8.64 -12.03
CA LEU A 34 -8.51 -9.58 -12.46
C LEU A 34 -7.92 -10.37 -11.30
N LEU A 35 -7.70 -9.70 -10.15
CA LEU A 35 -7.19 -10.34 -8.94
C LEU A 35 -8.15 -11.40 -8.41
N MET A 36 -9.45 -11.11 -8.35
CA MET A 36 -10.44 -12.07 -7.88
C MET A 36 -10.47 -13.33 -8.73
N LEU A 37 -10.26 -13.18 -10.04
CA LEU A 37 -10.23 -14.34 -10.90
C LEU A 37 -8.95 -15.15 -10.73
N HIS A 38 -7.80 -14.49 -10.50
CA HIS A 38 -6.58 -15.17 -10.09
C HIS A 38 -6.78 -15.91 -8.76
N ILE A 39 -7.37 -15.28 -7.75
CA ILE A 39 -7.71 -15.91 -6.46
C ILE A 39 -8.62 -17.13 -6.67
N HIS A 40 -9.60 -17.02 -7.58
CA HIS A 40 -10.49 -18.13 -7.90
C HIS A 40 -9.75 -19.32 -8.54
N SER A 41 -8.80 -19.08 -9.45
CA SER A 41 -7.95 -20.15 -10.01
C SER A 41 -7.00 -20.75 -8.99
N SER A 42 -6.43 -19.91 -8.12
CA SER A 42 -5.35 -20.33 -7.22
C SER A 42 -5.85 -20.98 -5.92
N GLY A 43 -7.16 -21.17 -5.79
CA GLY A 43 -7.79 -21.86 -4.67
C GLY A 43 -8.19 -20.97 -3.48
N LYS A 44 -9.06 -21.51 -2.63
CA LYS A 44 -9.72 -20.77 -1.52
C LYS A 44 -8.77 -20.19 -0.47
N ARG A 45 -7.56 -20.75 -0.32
CA ARG A 45 -6.55 -20.23 0.63
C ARG A 45 -6.01 -18.86 0.21
N ASN A 46 -5.91 -18.61 -1.09
CA ASN A 46 -5.54 -17.28 -1.58
C ASN A 46 -6.65 -16.25 -1.32
N ALA A 47 -7.91 -16.68 -1.27
CA ALA A 47 -9.02 -15.80 -0.90
C ALA A 47 -8.95 -15.40 0.59
N THR A 48 -8.66 -16.34 1.49
CA THR A 48 -8.50 -16.03 2.93
C THR A 48 -7.29 -15.12 3.17
N MET A 49 -6.19 -15.31 2.42
CA MET A 49 -5.03 -14.40 2.44
C MET A 49 -5.37 -12.98 1.99
N PHE A 50 -6.12 -12.83 0.89
CA PHE A 50 -6.53 -11.51 0.42
C PHE A 50 -7.45 -10.80 1.43
N VAL A 51 -8.41 -11.53 2.01
CA VAL A 51 -9.28 -10.99 3.05
C VAL A 51 -8.46 -10.56 4.28
N ALA A 52 -7.48 -11.36 4.71
CA ALA A 52 -6.57 -10.98 5.78
C ALA A 52 -5.79 -9.70 5.44
N ALA A 53 -5.26 -9.57 4.22
CA ALA A 53 -4.59 -8.36 3.78
C ALA A 53 -5.52 -7.13 3.83
N ALA A 54 -6.76 -7.26 3.35
CA ALA A 54 -7.74 -6.17 3.40
C ALA A 54 -8.08 -5.75 4.84
N VAL A 55 -8.32 -6.71 5.74
CA VAL A 55 -8.57 -6.42 7.16
C VAL A 55 -7.35 -5.75 7.81
N GLN A 56 -6.14 -6.22 7.49
CA GLN A 56 -4.91 -5.62 7.99
C GLN A 56 -4.77 -4.15 7.56
N ILE A 57 -4.99 -3.85 6.28
CA ILE A 57 -4.95 -2.48 5.78
C ILE A 57 -5.99 -1.60 6.48
N PHE A 58 -7.24 -2.09 6.58
CA PHE A 58 -8.29 -1.35 7.26
C PHE A 58 -7.91 -1.02 8.72
N LEU A 59 -7.38 -2.00 9.47
CA LEU A 59 -6.94 -1.79 10.85
C LEU A 59 -5.78 -0.79 10.94
N MET A 60 -4.80 -0.89 10.03
CA MET A 60 -3.65 0.03 9.99
C MET A 60 -4.11 1.46 9.71
N GLU A 61 -4.91 1.68 8.67
CA GLU A 61 -5.41 3.01 8.31
C GLU A 61 -6.27 3.61 9.43
N TRP A 62 -7.22 2.83 9.95
CA TRP A 62 -8.15 3.30 10.97
C TRP A 62 -7.46 3.64 12.30
N LEU A 63 -6.57 2.77 12.78
CA LEU A 63 -5.97 2.91 14.11
C LEU A 63 -4.73 3.82 14.12
N LEU A 64 -3.96 3.86 13.02
CA LEU A 64 -2.69 4.57 12.98
C LEU A 64 -2.72 5.84 12.13
N PHE A 65 -3.60 5.94 11.13
CA PHE A 65 -3.61 7.08 10.20
C PHE A 65 -4.89 7.91 10.20
N GLY A 66 -5.94 7.51 10.92
CA GLY A 66 -7.24 8.18 10.91
C GLY A 66 -7.22 9.68 11.24
N GLU A 67 -6.26 10.17 12.03
CA GLU A 67 -6.07 11.60 12.34
C GLU A 67 -4.80 12.20 11.70
N ARG A 68 -4.15 11.46 10.80
CA ARG A 68 -2.86 11.83 10.18
C ARG A 68 -2.94 11.95 8.67
N ARG A 69 -3.95 11.32 8.07
CA ARG A 69 -4.18 11.28 6.64
C ARG A 69 -5.64 11.54 6.36
N TRP A 70 -5.90 12.36 5.36
CA TRP A 70 -7.22 12.60 4.83
C TRP A 70 -7.28 12.23 3.36
N TYR A 71 -8.41 11.70 2.92
CA TYR A 71 -8.60 11.24 1.55
C TYR A 71 -9.50 12.19 0.77
N ALA A 72 -9.20 12.32 -0.52
CA ALA A 72 -10.09 12.99 -1.45
C ALA A 72 -11.40 12.21 -1.62
N GLN A 73 -12.47 12.93 -1.95
CA GLN A 73 -13.78 12.34 -2.18
C GLN A 73 -13.75 11.45 -3.43
N ALA A 74 -13.87 10.13 -3.26
CA ALA A 74 -13.92 9.16 -4.36
C ALA A 74 -15.35 8.87 -4.82
N LEU A 75 -15.53 8.09 -5.91
CA LEU A 75 -16.86 7.65 -6.34
C LEU A 75 -17.55 6.79 -5.29
N VAL A 76 -16.79 5.92 -4.62
CA VAL A 76 -17.30 5.02 -3.57
C VAL A 76 -16.54 5.21 -2.27
N MET A 77 -17.23 5.75 -1.27
CA MET A 77 -16.74 5.87 0.10
C MET A 77 -17.15 4.64 0.92
N LEU A 78 -16.17 3.96 1.53
CA LEU A 78 -16.41 2.84 2.45
C LEU A 78 -16.92 3.34 3.79
N VAL A 79 -16.24 4.35 4.34
CA VAL A 79 -16.74 5.16 5.46
C VAL A 79 -17.05 6.55 4.91
N PRO A 80 -18.29 7.05 5.04
CA PRO A 80 -18.66 8.35 4.50
C PRO A 80 -17.65 9.43 4.87
N GLU A 81 -17.21 10.21 3.88
CA GLU A 81 -16.30 11.38 4.00
C GLU A 81 -14.88 11.09 4.52
N ILE A 82 -14.62 9.89 5.04
CA ILE A 82 -13.37 9.57 5.74
C ILE A 82 -12.51 8.60 4.93
N PHE A 83 -13.09 7.50 4.42
CA PHE A 83 -12.28 6.41 3.88
C PHE A 83 -12.85 5.85 2.57
N PRO A 84 -12.16 6.05 1.43
CA PRO A 84 -12.62 5.57 0.13
C PRO A 84 -12.36 4.07 -0.06
N LEU A 85 -13.28 3.40 -0.77
CA LEU A 85 -13.18 1.97 -1.04
C LEU A 85 -11.97 1.64 -1.91
N PHE A 86 -11.67 2.47 -2.91
CA PHE A 86 -10.56 2.20 -3.83
C PHE A 86 -9.21 2.16 -3.09
N THR A 87 -8.97 2.99 -2.07
CA THR A 87 -7.72 2.96 -1.30
C THR A 87 -7.54 1.63 -0.58
N LEU A 88 -8.59 1.14 0.10
CA LEU A 88 -8.55 -0.17 0.76
C LEU A 88 -8.21 -1.27 -0.24
N LEU A 89 -8.91 -1.29 -1.38
CA LEU A 89 -8.71 -2.31 -2.40
C LEU A 89 -7.34 -2.19 -3.05
N LEU A 90 -6.85 -0.99 -3.34
CA LEU A 90 -5.54 -0.74 -3.95
C LEU A 90 -4.44 -1.29 -3.04
N GLN A 91 -4.41 -0.87 -1.78
CA GLN A 91 -3.37 -1.31 -0.85
C GLN A 91 -3.47 -2.82 -0.54
N ALA A 92 -4.68 -3.38 -0.38
CA ALA A 92 -4.87 -4.81 -0.19
C ALA A 92 -4.38 -5.63 -1.40
N GLN A 93 -4.62 -5.13 -2.62
CA GLN A 93 -4.09 -5.73 -3.85
C GLN A 93 -2.55 -5.69 -3.84
N LEU A 94 -1.93 -4.56 -3.51
CA LEU A 94 -0.47 -4.44 -3.45
C LEU A 94 0.13 -5.41 -2.42
N TYR A 95 -0.46 -5.52 -1.23
CA TYR A 95 -0.05 -6.50 -0.22
C TYR A 95 -0.19 -7.94 -0.70
N TYR A 96 -1.31 -8.29 -1.34
CA TYR A 96 -1.48 -9.63 -1.88
C TYR A 96 -0.48 -9.93 -3.00
N MET A 97 -0.25 -8.99 -3.92
CA MET A 97 0.74 -9.15 -4.99
C MET A 97 2.15 -9.34 -4.43
N ALA A 98 2.52 -8.57 -3.39
CA ALA A 98 3.77 -8.75 -2.67
C ALA A 98 3.85 -10.14 -2.02
N PHE A 99 2.79 -10.59 -1.34
CA PHE A 99 2.74 -11.91 -0.72
C PHE A 99 2.93 -13.03 -1.73
N VAL A 100 2.23 -12.98 -2.87
CA VAL A 100 2.40 -13.97 -3.94
C VAL A 100 3.83 -13.94 -4.47
N ALA A 101 4.41 -12.76 -4.74
CA ALA A 101 5.77 -12.65 -5.23
C ALA A 101 6.78 -13.22 -4.21
N THR A 102 6.68 -12.85 -2.93
CA THR A 102 7.55 -13.37 -1.86
C THR A 102 7.44 -14.88 -1.70
N SER A 103 6.22 -15.42 -1.74
CA SER A 103 6.02 -16.89 -1.63
C SER A 103 6.68 -17.66 -2.79
N ARG A 104 6.84 -17.02 -3.95
CA ARG A 104 7.47 -17.61 -5.13
C ARG A 104 9.00 -17.44 -5.16
N LEU A 105 9.59 -16.61 -4.29
CA LEU A 105 11.05 -16.55 -4.14
C LEU A 105 11.64 -17.87 -3.68
N ARG A 106 10.88 -18.68 -2.92
CA ARG A 106 11.36 -19.94 -2.30
C ARG A 106 12.67 -19.71 -1.55
N ILE A 107 12.63 -18.75 -0.65
CA ILE A 107 13.69 -18.51 0.32
C ILE A 107 13.21 -18.97 1.69
N ASP A 108 14.15 -19.10 2.63
CA ASP A 108 13.84 -19.53 4.00
C ASP A 108 12.72 -18.69 4.63
N ASN A 109 11.82 -19.35 5.38
CA ASN A 109 10.64 -18.71 5.99
C ASN A 109 11.02 -17.60 6.99
N PHE A 110 12.19 -17.64 7.60
CA PHE A 110 12.69 -16.57 8.47
C PHE A 110 13.11 -15.33 7.67
N LEU A 111 13.57 -15.51 6.43
CA LEU A 111 14.06 -14.42 5.57
C LEU A 111 12.95 -13.84 4.66
N GLN A 112 11.88 -14.60 4.38
CA GLN A 112 10.71 -14.13 3.62
C GLN A 112 10.10 -12.81 4.15
N PRO A 113 9.93 -12.58 5.47
CA PRO A 113 9.44 -11.31 6.01
C PRO A 113 10.24 -10.08 5.55
N PHE A 114 11.56 -10.17 5.42
CA PHE A 114 12.40 -9.05 4.95
C PHE A 114 12.14 -8.75 3.47
N ALA A 115 12.05 -9.80 2.64
CA ALA A 115 11.70 -9.65 1.24
C ALA A 115 10.30 -9.03 1.08
N MET A 116 9.32 -9.50 1.84
CA MET A 116 7.97 -8.95 1.86
C MET A 116 7.96 -7.44 2.17
N GLY A 117 8.67 -7.02 3.21
CA GLY A 117 8.80 -5.60 3.57
C GLY A 117 9.33 -4.74 2.43
N CYS A 118 10.43 -5.18 1.79
CA CYS A 118 11.01 -4.48 0.64
C CYS A 118 10.05 -4.40 -0.56
N ILE A 119 9.37 -5.50 -0.88
CA ILE A 119 8.47 -5.58 -2.05
C ILE A 119 7.23 -4.70 -1.84
N VAL A 120 6.65 -4.69 -0.64
CA VAL A 120 5.51 -3.80 -0.32
C VAL A 120 5.94 -2.34 -0.45
N VAL A 121 7.08 -1.95 0.13
CA VAL A 121 7.59 -0.58 0.01
C VAL A 121 7.80 -0.21 -1.47
N LEU A 122 8.40 -1.10 -2.26
CA LEU A 122 8.65 -0.87 -3.68
C LEU A 122 7.34 -0.67 -4.47
N LEU A 123 6.30 -1.45 -4.18
CA LEU A 123 5.00 -1.34 -4.84
C LEU A 123 4.22 -0.09 -4.42
N VAL A 124 4.26 0.27 -3.14
CA VAL A 124 3.47 1.36 -2.55
C VAL A 124 4.10 2.72 -2.81
N LEU A 125 5.43 2.84 -2.76
CA LEU A 125 6.14 4.13 -2.91
C LEU A 125 5.71 4.96 -4.13
N PRO A 126 5.65 4.43 -5.37
CA PRO A 126 5.23 5.25 -6.50
C PRO A 126 3.75 5.67 -6.42
N MET A 127 2.89 4.85 -5.81
CA MET A 127 1.49 5.25 -5.56
C MET A 127 1.39 6.35 -4.50
N GLU A 128 2.21 6.31 -3.46
CA GLU A 128 2.28 7.36 -2.44
C GLU A 128 2.81 8.68 -2.98
N ILE A 129 3.84 8.64 -3.83
CA ILE A 129 4.40 9.85 -4.47
C ILE A 129 3.32 10.52 -5.33
N LEU A 130 2.66 9.74 -6.21
CA LEU A 130 1.59 10.29 -7.06
C LEU A 130 0.35 10.66 -6.25
N GLY A 131 0.01 9.91 -5.20
CA GLY A 131 -1.15 10.17 -4.36
C GLY A 131 -1.03 11.46 -3.56
N ALA A 132 0.14 11.72 -2.98
CA ALA A 132 0.44 13.01 -2.36
C ALA A 132 0.46 14.14 -3.41
N LYS A 133 1.09 13.91 -4.57
CA LYS A 133 1.25 14.96 -5.59
C LYS A 133 -0.04 15.34 -6.31
N PHE A 134 -0.92 14.38 -6.55
CA PHE A 134 -2.20 14.56 -7.21
C PHE A 134 -3.40 14.65 -6.24
N LEU A 135 -3.11 14.85 -4.95
CA LEU A 135 -4.10 15.10 -3.91
C LEU A 135 -5.16 13.99 -3.78
N TRP A 136 -4.75 12.73 -3.95
CA TRP A 136 -5.59 11.58 -3.61
C TRP A 136 -5.75 11.46 -2.09
N TRP A 137 -4.70 11.87 -1.37
CA TRP A 137 -4.71 12.07 0.06
C TRP A 137 -3.76 13.19 0.47
N THR A 138 -4.02 13.76 1.64
CA THR A 138 -3.20 14.79 2.28
C THR A 138 -2.76 14.33 3.66
N TRP A 139 -1.67 14.91 4.16
CA TRP A 139 -1.07 14.57 5.44
C TRP A 139 -1.39 15.63 6.49
N HIS A 140 -1.13 15.28 7.74
CA HIS A 140 -1.10 16.24 8.82
C HIS A 140 0.19 17.05 8.75
N ASP A 141 0.03 18.37 8.65
CA ASP A 141 1.12 19.33 8.38
C ASP A 141 2.21 19.27 9.47
N THR A 142 1.81 19.46 10.73
CA THR A 142 2.77 19.58 11.85
C THR A 142 2.96 18.30 12.68
N ASP A 143 2.55 17.12 12.20
CA ASP A 143 2.77 15.88 12.98
C ASP A 143 4.26 15.51 12.92
N PRO A 144 4.98 15.43 14.05
CA PRO A 144 6.41 15.19 14.06
C PRO A 144 6.82 13.89 13.35
N LEU A 145 5.94 12.88 13.32
CA LEU A 145 6.19 11.62 12.61
C LEU A 145 6.15 11.78 11.09
N LEU A 146 5.49 12.82 10.58
CA LEU A 146 5.30 13.06 9.14
C LEU A 146 6.21 14.14 8.56
N THR A 147 7.09 14.73 9.37
CA THR A 147 7.97 15.84 8.97
C THR A 147 9.02 15.42 7.94
N ALA A 148 9.66 14.27 8.13
CA ALA A 148 10.65 13.77 7.19
C ALA A 148 9.97 13.14 5.98
N ARG A 149 10.04 13.80 4.81
CA ARG A 149 9.36 13.39 3.58
C ARG A 149 10.34 13.15 2.42
N VAL A 150 9.97 12.25 1.52
CA VAL A 150 10.63 11.99 0.24
C VAL A 150 9.58 12.15 -0.88
N TYR A 151 9.73 13.17 -1.74
CA TYR A 151 8.74 13.50 -2.78
C TYR A 151 7.29 13.59 -2.25
N GLY A 152 7.10 14.28 -1.11
CA GLY A 152 5.79 14.44 -0.46
C GLY A 152 5.32 13.23 0.37
N VAL A 153 6.07 12.13 0.38
CA VAL A 153 5.72 10.91 1.15
C VAL A 153 6.45 10.88 2.49
N PRO A 154 5.74 10.79 3.63
CA PRO A 154 6.37 10.62 4.93
C PRO A 154 7.21 9.34 5.03
N LEU A 155 8.46 9.44 5.46
CA LEU A 155 9.32 8.26 5.67
C LEU A 155 8.77 7.33 6.75
N HIS A 156 8.14 7.87 7.80
CA HIS A 156 7.47 7.07 8.83
C HIS A 156 6.40 6.15 8.23
N LEU A 157 5.68 6.58 7.21
CA LEU A 157 4.72 5.73 6.50
C LEU A 157 5.41 4.53 5.85
N LEU A 158 6.55 4.75 5.19
CA LEU A 158 7.30 3.66 4.54
C LEU A 158 7.81 2.64 5.57
N PHE A 159 8.22 3.09 6.76
CA PHE A 159 8.53 2.19 7.88
C PHE A 159 7.31 1.38 8.33
N ASN A 160 6.13 2.00 8.43
CA ASN A 160 4.91 1.29 8.77
C ASN A 160 4.61 0.21 7.73
N HIS A 161 4.61 0.55 6.44
CA HIS A 161 4.39 -0.45 5.39
C HIS A 161 5.40 -1.59 5.45
N PHE A 162 6.69 -1.29 5.63
CA PHE A 162 7.72 -2.31 5.77
C PHE A 162 7.45 -3.24 6.96
N TYR A 163 7.30 -2.70 8.18
CA TYR A 163 7.18 -3.52 9.38
C TYR A 163 5.84 -4.24 9.48
N PHE A 164 4.74 -3.66 9.01
CA PHE A 164 3.46 -4.38 8.96
C PHE A 164 3.48 -5.48 7.89
N ALA A 165 4.16 -5.29 6.76
CA ALA A 165 4.33 -6.34 5.77
C ALA A 165 5.23 -7.48 6.28
N PHE A 166 6.33 -7.14 6.95
CA PHE A 166 7.19 -8.08 7.67
C PHE A 166 6.40 -8.90 8.71
N ALA A 167 5.65 -8.20 9.56
CA ALA A 167 4.81 -8.80 10.60
C ALA A 167 3.70 -9.67 10.01
N PHE A 168 3.12 -9.28 8.86
CA PHE A 168 2.05 -10.02 8.19
C PHE A 168 2.51 -11.42 7.76
N VAL A 169 3.67 -11.49 7.12
CA VAL A 169 4.25 -12.77 6.69
C VAL A 169 4.74 -13.59 7.89
N THR A 170 5.30 -12.93 8.91
CA THR A 170 5.70 -13.61 10.16
C THR A 170 4.48 -14.24 10.85
N ALA A 171 3.40 -13.49 11.00
CA ALA A 171 2.14 -14.00 11.55
C ALA A 171 1.58 -15.11 10.66
N HIS A 172 1.59 -14.95 9.33
CA HIS A 172 1.19 -16.02 8.40
C HIS A 172 1.95 -17.32 8.68
N HIS A 173 3.28 -17.28 8.79
CA HIS A 173 4.08 -18.49 9.05
C HIS A 173 3.76 -19.13 10.41
N ILE A 174 3.64 -18.33 11.48
CA ILE A 174 3.31 -18.82 12.82
C ILE A 174 1.94 -19.52 12.82
N PHE A 175 0.91 -18.90 12.22
CA PHE A 175 -0.42 -19.49 12.16
C PHE A 175 -0.51 -20.67 11.19
N ARG A 176 0.23 -20.62 10.07
CA ARG A 176 0.32 -21.75 9.15
C ARG A 176 0.91 -22.98 9.83
N TRP A 177 1.91 -22.79 10.68
CA TRP A 177 2.53 -23.89 11.42
C TRP A 177 1.67 -24.41 12.59
N SER A 178 0.93 -23.52 13.26
CA SER A 178 0.22 -23.87 14.51
C SER A 178 -1.28 -24.18 14.35
N VAL A 179 -1.96 -23.63 13.35
CA VAL A 179 -3.43 -23.67 13.24
C VAL A 179 -3.93 -24.39 11.98
N LEU A 180 -3.23 -24.24 10.86
CA LEU A 180 -3.65 -24.81 9.58
C LEU A 180 -2.97 -26.15 9.33
N GLU A 181 -3.77 -27.17 8.99
CA GLU A 181 -3.27 -28.48 8.58
C GLU A 181 -3.25 -28.55 7.05
N GLY A 182 -2.19 -29.15 6.49
CA GLY A 182 -2.05 -29.36 5.05
C GLY A 182 -1.63 -28.13 4.22
N ASP A 183 -1.30 -28.41 2.95
CA ASP A 183 -0.85 -27.40 2.00
C ASP A 183 -2.00 -26.67 1.30
N TYR A 184 -3.17 -27.29 1.23
CA TYR A 184 -4.34 -26.79 0.52
C TYR A 184 -5.50 -26.50 1.46
N TYR A 185 -6.46 -25.72 0.99
CA TYR A 185 -7.68 -25.41 1.74
C TYR A 185 -8.51 -26.67 1.98
N GLU A 186 -8.79 -26.99 3.25
CA GLU A 186 -9.62 -28.13 3.63
C GLU A 186 -11.03 -27.68 4.00
N GLU A 187 -12.05 -28.09 3.22
CA GLU A 187 -13.45 -27.71 3.48
C GLU A 187 -13.96 -28.18 4.84
N GLY A 188 -13.48 -29.33 5.31
CA GLY A 188 -13.80 -29.86 6.65
C GLY A 188 -13.32 -28.94 7.79
N GLN A 189 -12.32 -28.11 7.54
CA GLN A 189 -11.72 -27.20 8.53
C GLN A 189 -12.03 -25.72 8.25
N TRP A 190 -13.11 -25.40 7.53
CA TRP A 190 -13.42 -24.02 7.11
C TRP A 190 -13.39 -23.00 8.26
N LYS A 191 -13.80 -23.40 9.48
CA LYS A 191 -13.76 -22.51 10.66
C LYS A 191 -12.32 -22.08 11.00
N ARG A 192 -11.35 -22.99 10.91
CA ARG A 192 -9.93 -22.70 11.13
C ARG A 192 -9.40 -21.76 10.05
N GLU A 193 -9.71 -22.03 8.79
CA GLU A 193 -9.31 -21.21 7.64
C GLU A 193 -9.85 -19.77 7.69
N TRP A 194 -11.10 -19.60 8.13
CA TRP A 194 -11.67 -18.26 8.28
C TRP A 194 -11.25 -17.58 9.58
N SER A 195 -11.02 -18.34 10.66
CA SER A 195 -10.41 -17.78 11.88
C SER A 195 -9.01 -17.24 11.60
N TYR A 196 -8.24 -17.93 10.77
CA TYR A 196 -6.93 -17.51 10.30
C TYR A 196 -6.98 -16.12 9.63
N ALA A 197 -7.96 -15.90 8.74
CA ALA A 197 -8.13 -14.62 8.04
C ALA A 197 -8.43 -13.44 9.00
N VAL A 198 -9.00 -13.72 10.17
CA VAL A 198 -9.29 -12.72 11.20
C VAL A 198 -8.12 -12.52 12.15
N PHE A 199 -7.49 -13.59 12.63
CA PHE A 199 -6.43 -13.51 13.66
C PHE A 199 -5.08 -13.00 13.14
N VAL A 200 -4.73 -13.31 11.89
CA VAL A 200 -3.45 -12.84 11.31
C VAL A 200 -3.34 -11.32 11.31
N PRO A 201 -4.35 -10.54 10.86
CA PRO A 201 -4.34 -9.07 10.97
C PRO A 201 -4.10 -8.55 12.40
N PHE A 202 -4.77 -9.10 13.41
CA PHE A 202 -4.57 -8.64 14.80
C PHE A 202 -3.15 -8.91 15.31
N MET A 203 -2.59 -10.07 14.99
CA MET A 203 -1.20 -10.39 15.36
C MET A 203 -0.19 -9.59 14.54
N THR A 204 -0.52 -9.28 13.29
CA THR A 204 0.25 -8.37 12.44
C THR A 204 0.32 -6.98 13.05
N LEU A 205 -0.81 -6.47 13.55
CA LEU A 205 -0.86 -5.18 14.25
C LEU A 205 0.07 -5.19 15.48
N LEU A 206 -0.01 -6.24 16.31
CA LEU A 206 0.83 -6.38 17.49
C LEU A 206 2.32 -6.44 17.15
N PHE A 207 2.72 -7.33 16.25
CA PHE A 207 4.12 -7.49 15.86
C PHE A 207 4.67 -6.27 15.13
N GLY A 208 3.90 -5.67 14.23
CA GLY A 208 4.32 -4.46 13.51
C GLY A 208 4.58 -3.29 14.45
N VAL A 209 3.71 -3.09 15.46
CA VAL A 209 3.89 -2.08 16.51
C VAL A 209 5.15 -2.37 17.34
N VAL A 210 5.40 -3.63 17.72
CA VAL A 210 6.63 -4.02 18.43
C VAL A 210 7.87 -3.74 17.58
N CYS A 211 7.85 -4.07 16.29
CA CYS A 211 8.96 -3.76 15.37
C CYS A 211 9.19 -2.24 15.25
N LEU A 212 8.13 -1.43 15.14
CA LEU A 212 8.24 0.03 15.13
C LEU A 212 8.85 0.56 16.43
N ILE A 213 8.46 0.04 17.59
CA ILE A 213 9.06 0.41 18.88
C ILE A 213 10.56 0.11 18.88
N LEU A 214 10.94 -1.12 18.51
CA LEU A 214 12.31 -1.61 18.64
C LEU A 214 13.27 -1.02 17.62
N PHE A 215 12.80 -0.77 16.39
CA PHE A 215 13.70 -0.41 15.28
C PHE A 215 13.49 1.00 14.74
N TYR A 216 12.29 1.58 14.87
CA TYR A 216 12.06 2.98 14.49
C TYR A 216 12.22 3.88 15.71
N HIS A 217 11.33 3.76 16.71
CA HIS A 217 11.29 4.70 17.83
C HIS A 217 12.54 4.62 18.72
N LEU A 218 13.14 3.45 18.90
CA LEU A 218 14.40 3.33 19.64
C LEU A 218 15.54 4.10 18.97
N PHE A 219 15.66 4.04 17.64
CA PHE A 219 16.79 4.67 16.94
C PHE A 219 16.54 6.14 16.63
N VAL A 220 15.34 6.46 16.17
CA VAL A 220 14.96 7.82 15.79
C VAL A 220 14.67 8.65 17.03
N ASP A 221 13.75 8.24 17.89
CA ASP A 221 13.28 9.08 18.99
C ASP A 221 14.26 9.06 20.18
N LEU A 222 14.84 7.91 20.51
CA LEU A 222 15.72 7.78 21.68
C LEU A 222 17.20 8.06 21.35
N PHE A 223 17.73 7.49 20.27
CA PHE A 223 19.13 7.72 19.88
C PHE A 223 19.33 8.96 18.98
N GLY A 224 18.26 9.57 18.48
CA GLY A 224 18.35 10.77 17.66
C GLY A 224 19.00 10.55 16.29
N VAL A 225 18.94 9.32 15.77
CA VAL A 225 19.47 9.00 14.44
C VAL A 225 18.52 9.57 13.38
N ASP A 226 19.10 10.17 12.34
CA ASP A 226 18.33 10.70 11.22
C ASP A 226 17.43 9.61 10.57
N ILE A 227 16.16 9.96 10.34
CA ILE A 227 15.13 9.04 9.86
C ILE A 227 15.50 8.45 8.50
N SER A 228 16.04 9.29 7.60
CA SER A 228 16.47 8.84 6.28
C SER A 228 17.59 7.82 6.39
N THR A 229 18.58 8.08 7.25
CA THR A 229 19.68 7.14 7.52
C THR A 229 19.16 5.79 8.04
N CYS A 230 18.25 5.78 9.01
CA CYS A 230 17.62 4.55 9.50
C CYS A 230 16.89 3.79 8.39
N PHE A 231 16.18 4.49 7.50
CA PHE A 231 15.42 3.86 6.42
C PHE A 231 16.35 3.20 5.39
N HIS A 232 17.42 3.89 4.98
CA HIS A 232 18.41 3.31 4.07
C HIS A 232 19.10 2.08 4.67
N LEU A 233 19.44 2.12 5.97
CA LEU A 233 20.00 0.97 6.68
C LEU A 233 19.02 -0.22 6.71
N LEU A 234 17.74 0.04 6.98
CA LEU A 234 16.70 -1.00 6.98
C LEU A 234 16.60 -1.69 5.62
N ILE A 235 16.50 -0.92 4.54
CA ILE A 235 16.41 -1.47 3.18
C ILE A 235 17.72 -2.19 2.81
N ALA A 236 18.89 -1.59 3.06
CA ALA A 236 20.18 -2.20 2.75
C ALA A 236 20.39 -3.54 3.46
N MET A 237 20.12 -3.61 4.77
CA MET A 237 20.20 -4.85 5.54
C MET A 237 19.23 -5.91 5.03
N SER A 238 17.99 -5.51 4.70
CA SER A 238 16.98 -6.42 4.17
C SER A 238 17.37 -6.98 2.81
N LEU A 239 17.99 -6.17 1.94
CA LEU A 239 18.53 -6.62 0.65
C LEU A 239 19.71 -7.58 0.83
N ILE A 240 20.60 -7.34 1.79
CA ILE A 240 21.69 -8.28 2.13
C ILE A 240 21.11 -9.63 2.58
N PHE A 241 20.10 -9.62 3.45
CA PHE A 241 19.43 -10.85 3.87
C PHE A 241 18.74 -11.57 2.72
N CYS A 242 18.06 -10.85 1.82
CA CYS A 242 17.48 -11.46 0.62
C CYS A 242 18.56 -12.07 -0.29
N TRP A 243 19.69 -11.39 -0.44
CA TRP A 243 20.83 -11.88 -1.23
C TRP A 243 21.46 -13.13 -0.60
N MET A 244 21.62 -13.17 0.72
CA MET A 244 22.07 -14.36 1.44
C MET A 244 21.10 -15.53 1.23
N ALA A 245 19.79 -15.27 1.35
CA ALA A 245 18.77 -16.29 1.16
C ALA A 245 18.75 -16.87 -0.25
N ASP A 246 18.96 -16.03 -1.27
CA ASP A 246 19.05 -16.45 -2.67
C ASP A 246 20.28 -17.34 -2.91
N ARG A 247 21.40 -17.11 -2.21
CA ARG A 247 22.59 -17.97 -2.30
C ARG A 247 22.41 -19.34 -1.66
N GLU A 248 21.62 -19.43 -0.61
CA GLU A 248 21.35 -20.69 0.09
C GLU A 248 20.26 -21.54 -0.60
N LYS A 249 19.44 -20.91 -1.45
CA LYS A 249 18.35 -21.57 -2.17
C LYS A 249 18.78 -22.72 -3.10
N ASP A 250 20.02 -22.69 -3.60
CA ASP A 250 20.54 -23.74 -4.49
C ASP A 250 21.01 -24.99 -3.74
N ASP A 251 21.01 -24.98 -2.40
CA ASP A 251 21.34 -26.16 -1.60
C ASP A 251 20.25 -27.24 -1.76
N PRO A 252 20.60 -28.49 -2.15
CA PRO A 252 19.63 -29.57 -2.34
C PRO A 252 18.79 -29.87 -1.09
N ILE A 253 19.35 -29.70 0.12
CA ILE A 253 18.65 -29.92 1.39
C ILE A 253 17.56 -28.86 1.57
N VAL A 254 17.89 -27.60 1.25
CA VAL A 254 16.96 -26.47 1.34
C VAL A 254 15.86 -26.61 0.28
N GLN A 255 16.19 -27.06 -0.94
CA GLN A 255 15.19 -27.31 -1.98
C GLN A 255 14.20 -28.41 -1.63
N GLU A 256 14.65 -29.48 -0.98
CA GLU A 256 13.76 -30.54 -0.49
C GLU A 256 12.82 -30.03 0.60
N LEU A 257 13.32 -29.18 1.52
CA LEU A 257 12.50 -28.55 2.56
C LEU A 257 11.47 -27.56 2.00
N LEU A 258 11.80 -26.88 0.89
CA LEU A 258 10.94 -25.92 0.20
C LEU A 258 10.02 -26.56 -0.84
N ALA A 259 10.07 -27.87 -1.03
CA ALA A 259 9.32 -28.59 -2.05
C ALA A 259 7.85 -28.79 -1.67
N ALA A 260 7.04 -27.73 -1.80
CA ALA A 260 5.60 -27.89 -2.02
C ALA A 260 5.33 -28.04 -3.52
N VAL A 261 4.65 -29.11 -3.93
CA VAL A 261 4.30 -29.44 -5.33
C VAL A 261 3.56 -28.28 -5.98
N ASP A 262 4.19 -27.68 -6.99
CA ASP A 262 3.72 -26.46 -7.66
C ASP A 262 2.46 -26.67 -8.51
N ALA A 263 1.34 -26.17 -8.01
CA ALA A 263 0.32 -25.59 -8.88
C ALA A 263 0.81 -24.21 -9.35
N TYR A 264 1.09 -24.08 -10.65
CA TYR A 264 1.33 -22.79 -11.30
C TYR A 264 -0.02 -22.30 -11.83
N ASP A 265 -0.59 -21.33 -11.12
CA ASP A 265 -1.98 -20.93 -11.31
C ASP A 265 -2.10 -19.80 -12.34
N SER A 266 -2.56 -20.22 -13.53
CA SER A 266 -3.20 -19.47 -14.61
C SER A 266 -2.39 -18.41 -15.36
N ASP A 267 -2.18 -18.70 -16.65
CA ASP A 267 -1.90 -17.74 -17.72
C ASP A 267 -3.25 -17.12 -18.15
N TRP A 268 -3.35 -15.78 -18.18
CA TRP A 268 -4.61 -15.08 -18.45
C TRP A 268 -4.76 -14.61 -19.89
N LEU A 269 -3.79 -13.83 -20.39
CA LEU A 269 -3.97 -13.05 -21.61
C LEU A 269 -2.79 -13.13 -22.58
N TYR A 270 -1.55 -13.34 -22.12
CA TYR A 270 -0.38 -13.35 -23.01
C TYR A 270 0.74 -14.32 -22.56
N PRO A 271 1.37 -15.07 -23.50
CA PRO A 271 2.51 -15.96 -23.20
C PRO A 271 3.83 -15.25 -22.86
N CYS A 272 3.89 -13.92 -22.98
CA CYS A 272 5.11 -13.16 -22.66
C CYS A 272 5.13 -12.64 -21.22
N ILE A 273 3.97 -12.59 -20.56
CA ILE A 273 3.82 -12.22 -19.14
C ILE A 273 3.03 -13.36 -18.48
N ASP A 274 3.74 -14.45 -18.20
CA ASP A 274 3.15 -15.75 -17.84
C ASP A 274 2.25 -15.70 -16.59
N HIS A 275 2.43 -14.74 -15.68
CA HIS A 275 1.69 -14.71 -14.41
C HIS A 275 0.70 -13.54 -14.32
N ALA A 276 -0.54 -13.79 -13.86
CA ALA A 276 -1.58 -12.77 -13.67
C ALA A 276 -1.12 -11.58 -12.81
N VAL A 277 -0.40 -11.85 -11.72
CA VAL A 277 0.18 -10.80 -10.86
C VAL A 277 1.16 -9.88 -11.60
N ASN A 278 1.99 -10.41 -12.51
CA ASN A 278 2.86 -9.57 -13.33
C ASN A 278 2.06 -8.63 -14.25
N GLN A 279 0.95 -9.13 -14.81
CA GLN A 279 0.08 -8.31 -15.66
C GLN A 279 -0.55 -7.16 -14.86
N MET A 280 -0.98 -7.42 -13.61
CA MET A 280 -1.52 -6.37 -12.73
C MET A 280 -0.47 -5.33 -12.35
N VAL A 281 0.75 -5.76 -11.99
CA VAL A 281 1.88 -4.85 -11.72
C VAL A 281 2.21 -4.00 -12.94
N PHE A 282 2.19 -4.60 -14.14
CA PHE A 282 2.39 -3.88 -15.39
C PHE A 282 1.30 -2.84 -15.65
N VAL A 283 0.02 -3.17 -15.41
CA VAL A 283 -1.10 -2.22 -15.55
C VAL A 283 -0.95 -1.03 -14.60
N PHE A 284 -0.65 -1.29 -13.31
CA PHE A 284 -0.40 -0.23 -12.33
C PHE A 284 0.82 0.63 -12.71
N SER A 285 1.87 0.00 -13.23
CA SER A 285 3.07 0.68 -13.68
C SER A 285 2.82 1.57 -14.90
N LEU A 286 2.07 1.07 -15.87
CA LEU A 286 1.70 1.81 -17.07
C LEU A 286 0.84 3.02 -16.72
N ILE A 287 -0.14 2.86 -15.83
CA ILE A 287 -0.96 3.99 -15.42
C ILE A 287 -0.14 5.05 -14.67
N GLN A 288 0.81 4.66 -13.82
CA GLN A 288 1.71 5.62 -13.15
C GLN A 288 2.49 6.46 -14.17
N ILE A 289 3.03 5.84 -15.22
CA ILE A 289 3.73 6.54 -16.31
C ILE A 289 2.79 7.50 -17.05
N VAL A 290 1.57 7.05 -17.35
CA VAL A 290 0.57 7.89 -18.03
C VAL A 290 0.20 9.09 -17.16
N LEU A 291 -0.06 8.88 -15.87
CA LEU A 291 -0.47 9.94 -14.95
C LEU A 291 0.61 11.01 -14.81
N ILE A 292 1.86 10.64 -14.55
CA ILE A 292 2.95 11.63 -14.43
C ILE A 292 3.23 12.38 -15.72
N SER A 293 3.03 11.74 -16.88
CA SER A 293 3.34 12.36 -18.18
C SER A 293 2.20 13.22 -18.73
N ALA A 294 0.95 12.89 -18.41
CA ALA A 294 -0.22 13.49 -19.04
C ALA A 294 -0.96 14.51 -18.15
N ILE A 295 -0.79 14.45 -16.82
CA ILE A 295 -1.56 15.27 -15.88
C ILE A 295 -0.64 16.27 -15.21
N ASP A 296 -1.01 17.56 -15.28
CA ASP A 296 -0.38 18.61 -14.51
C ASP A 296 -1.04 18.73 -13.12
N PRO A 297 -0.30 18.52 -12.02
CA PRO A 297 -0.81 18.68 -10.66
C PRO A 297 -1.46 20.05 -10.40
N SER A 298 -1.00 21.11 -11.08
CA SER A 298 -1.53 22.47 -10.88
C SER A 298 -3.00 22.62 -11.31
N SER A 299 -3.46 21.73 -12.18
CA SER A 299 -4.84 21.70 -12.69
C SER A 299 -5.80 20.93 -11.78
N ILE A 300 -5.30 20.25 -10.75
CA ILE A 300 -6.09 19.38 -9.89
C ILE A 300 -6.70 20.19 -8.75
N VAL A 301 -7.99 19.96 -8.52
CA VAL A 301 -8.74 20.44 -7.37
C VAL A 301 -9.23 19.23 -6.59
N SER A 302 -9.07 19.26 -5.27
CA SER A 302 -9.63 18.27 -4.36
C SER A 302 -10.57 18.98 -3.41
N LEU A 303 -11.87 18.70 -3.54
CA LEU A 303 -12.90 19.10 -2.59
C LEU A 303 -13.18 17.91 -1.67
N GLY A 304 -12.96 18.08 -0.37
CA GLY A 304 -13.19 17.00 0.56
C GLY A 304 -12.98 17.37 2.02
N HIS A 305 -13.01 16.32 2.85
CA HIS A 305 -12.66 16.42 4.26
C HIS A 305 -11.13 16.43 4.38
N HIS A 306 -10.57 17.49 4.95
CA HIS A 306 -9.13 17.68 5.17
C HIS A 306 -8.85 18.05 6.63
N GLN A 307 -7.58 18.33 6.94
CA GLN A 307 -7.19 18.84 8.25
C GLN A 307 -7.97 20.13 8.56
N PRO A 308 -8.67 20.23 9.69
CA PRO A 308 -9.54 21.39 9.95
C PRO A 308 -8.74 22.69 9.97
N LEU A 309 -9.30 23.74 9.37
CA LEU A 309 -8.74 25.09 9.43
C LEU A 309 -9.05 25.71 10.79
N GLY A 310 -8.14 26.51 11.34
CA GLY A 310 -8.36 27.06 12.68
C GLY A 310 -7.23 27.92 13.20
N ASN A 311 -7.18 28.08 14.53
CA ASN A 311 -6.18 28.92 15.17
C ASN A 311 -4.83 28.20 15.27
N CYS A 312 -3.81 28.80 14.66
CA CYS A 312 -2.41 28.35 14.65
C CYS A 312 -1.73 28.22 16.01
N VAL A 313 -2.34 28.75 17.08
CA VAL A 313 -1.77 28.70 18.43
C VAL A 313 -2.25 27.46 19.21
N GLN A 314 -3.30 26.78 18.74
CA GLN A 314 -3.86 25.64 19.47
C GLN A 314 -3.06 24.37 19.21
N GLU A 315 -2.25 24.00 20.19
CA GLU A 315 -1.53 22.73 20.25
C GLU A 315 -2.40 21.62 20.83
N GLU A 316 -2.27 20.42 20.28
CA GLU A 316 -2.78 19.19 20.88
C GLU A 316 -1.65 18.23 21.24
N TYR A 317 -1.89 17.47 22.31
CA TYR A 317 -0.95 16.45 22.79
C TYR A 317 -1.44 15.09 22.37
N PHE A 318 -0.58 14.35 21.68
CA PHE A 318 -0.79 12.94 21.44
C PHE A 318 0.33 12.13 22.09
N ARG A 319 0.07 10.84 22.33
CA ARG A 319 1.09 9.92 22.81
C ARG A 319 1.65 9.14 21.62
N SER A 320 2.97 9.10 21.52
CA SER A 320 3.64 8.17 20.60
C SER A 320 3.40 6.73 21.07
N VAL A 321 3.77 5.78 20.22
CA VAL A 321 3.69 4.35 20.54
C VAL A 321 4.52 3.99 21.79
N LEU A 322 5.62 4.71 22.04
CA LEU A 322 6.43 4.60 23.27
C LEU A 322 5.78 5.24 24.52
N GLY A 323 4.60 5.82 24.38
CA GLY A 323 3.95 6.59 25.44
C GLY A 323 4.56 7.98 25.66
N LEU A 324 5.51 8.41 24.82
CA LEU A 324 6.10 9.74 24.89
C LEU A 324 5.06 10.77 24.48
N ARG A 325 4.95 11.87 25.25
CA ARG A 325 4.07 12.99 24.89
C ARG A 325 4.72 13.78 23.75
N GLN A 326 4.04 13.77 22.61
CA GLN A 326 4.38 14.56 21.45
C GLN A 326 3.36 15.70 21.30
N LYS A 327 3.79 16.77 20.65
CA LYS A 327 2.97 17.95 20.36
C LYS A 327 2.80 18.09 18.86
N ARG A 328 1.61 18.48 18.43
CA ARG A 328 1.32 18.95 17.06
C ARG A 328 0.26 20.04 17.11
N MET A 329 0.16 20.86 16.06
CA MET A 329 -0.93 21.82 15.91
C MET A 329 -2.22 21.08 15.58
N ARG A 330 -3.31 21.46 16.24
CA ARG A 330 -4.62 20.84 15.99
C ARG A 330 -5.20 21.21 14.63
N TYR A 331 -4.90 22.43 14.17
CA TYR A 331 -5.47 23.00 12.96
C TYR A 331 -4.40 23.30 11.92
N LEU A 332 -4.79 23.25 10.65
CA LEU A 332 -3.97 23.73 9.56
C LEU A 332 -3.95 25.26 9.55
N CYS A 333 -2.75 25.81 9.44
CA CYS A 333 -2.51 27.24 9.42
C CYS A 333 -2.68 27.81 8.00
N VAL A 334 -3.60 28.77 7.84
CA VAL A 334 -3.94 29.32 6.51
C VAL A 334 -2.79 30.09 5.86
N HIS A 335 -1.92 30.72 6.67
CA HIS A 335 -0.84 31.58 6.19
C HIS A 335 0.54 30.91 6.16
N GLU A 336 0.72 29.83 6.91
CA GLU A 336 2.01 29.20 7.12
C GLU A 336 1.80 27.69 7.29
N PHE A 337 1.97 26.95 6.20
CA PHE A 337 1.90 25.48 6.18
C PHE A 337 2.86 24.96 5.10
N ASP A 338 3.32 23.72 5.25
CA ASP A 338 4.34 23.09 4.40
C ASP A 338 3.76 21.83 3.73
N GLU A 339 2.87 22.06 2.75
CA GLU A 339 2.23 20.97 1.99
C GLU A 339 2.35 21.17 0.46
N GLU A 340 2.15 20.07 -0.27
CA GLU A 340 2.21 20.02 -1.75
C GLU A 340 0.96 20.61 -2.44
N PHE A 341 0.10 21.32 -1.69
CA PHE A 341 -1.11 21.96 -2.19
C PHE A 341 -1.20 23.42 -1.76
N ASN A 342 -2.11 24.17 -2.38
CA ASN A 342 -2.52 25.51 -2.00
C ASN A 342 -4.02 25.51 -1.69
N LEU A 343 -4.50 26.51 -0.95
CA LEU A 343 -5.93 26.72 -0.75
C LEU A 343 -6.53 27.37 -2.01
N CYS A 344 -7.54 26.73 -2.63
CA CYS A 344 -8.11 27.20 -3.89
C CYS A 344 -8.94 28.47 -3.72
N ASN A 345 -8.71 29.48 -4.59
CA ASN A 345 -9.64 30.52 -5.08
C ASN A 345 -10.58 31.25 -4.09
N TYR A 346 -10.38 31.13 -2.78
CA TYR A 346 -11.04 31.98 -1.79
C TYR A 346 -10.06 33.02 -1.30
N PRO A 347 -10.43 34.31 -1.26
CA PRO A 347 -9.69 35.25 -0.42
C PRO A 347 -9.70 34.68 0.99
N VAL A 348 -8.53 34.62 1.65
CA VAL A 348 -8.37 34.01 2.98
C VAL A 348 -9.44 34.47 3.99
N ALA A 349 -9.94 35.70 3.84
CA ALA A 349 -11.02 36.28 4.63
C ALA A 349 -12.39 35.57 4.54
N GLN A 350 -12.62 34.70 3.54
CA GLN A 350 -13.86 33.93 3.35
C GLN A 350 -13.76 32.47 3.82
N LEU A 351 -12.57 32.03 4.25
CA LEU A 351 -12.42 30.70 4.83
C LEU A 351 -12.99 30.71 6.25
N ASN A 352 -14.02 29.91 6.48
CA ASN A 352 -14.57 29.74 7.81
C ASN A 352 -13.60 28.89 8.63
N TYR A 353 -13.06 29.50 9.68
CA TYR A 353 -12.32 28.78 10.71
C TYR A 353 -13.23 27.71 11.35
N GLU A 354 -12.67 26.54 11.66
CA GLU A 354 -13.31 25.32 12.17
C GLU A 354 -14.05 24.45 11.13
N GLN A 355 -13.96 24.75 9.84
CA GLN A 355 -14.43 23.83 8.80
C GLN A 355 -13.36 22.77 8.46
N SER A 356 -13.76 21.49 8.43
CA SER A 356 -12.96 20.38 7.89
C SER A 356 -13.21 20.11 6.42
N TRP A 357 -14.26 20.70 5.83
CA TRP A 357 -14.62 20.52 4.43
C TRP A 357 -14.28 21.76 3.61
N TYR A 358 -13.25 21.69 2.76
CA TYR A 358 -12.83 22.80 1.91
C TYR A 358 -12.11 22.34 0.64
N MET A 359 -11.84 23.27 -0.27
CA MET A 359 -11.15 22.99 -1.54
C MET A 359 -9.66 23.29 -1.45
N ILE A 360 -8.86 22.32 -1.89
CA ILE A 360 -7.42 22.46 -2.08
C ILE A 360 -7.03 22.25 -3.54
N CYS A 361 -6.01 22.97 -3.97
CA CYS A 361 -5.51 23.01 -5.34
C CYS A 361 -4.10 22.44 -5.36
N GLY A 362 -3.80 21.55 -6.31
CA GLY A 362 -2.47 20.97 -6.42
C GLY A 362 -1.41 22.03 -6.72
N ARG A 363 -0.22 21.85 -6.16
CA ARG A 363 0.95 22.65 -6.54
C ARG A 363 1.67 21.96 -7.69
N GLY A 364 2.08 22.72 -8.70
CA GLY A 364 2.92 22.21 -9.80
C GLY A 364 4.21 21.55 -9.31
N TYR A 365 4.88 20.79 -10.18
CA TYR A 365 6.16 20.18 -9.84
C TYR A 365 7.23 21.24 -9.60
N ALA A 366 7.93 21.18 -8.47
CA ALA A 366 9.11 22.01 -8.23
C ALA A 366 10.27 21.62 -9.15
N ASP A 367 10.46 20.31 -9.35
CA ASP A 367 11.49 19.73 -10.22
C ASP A 367 10.92 18.51 -10.97
N TYR A 368 10.18 18.76 -12.05
CA TYR A 368 9.52 17.71 -12.84
C TYR A 368 10.48 16.61 -13.33
N PRO A 369 11.67 16.92 -13.89
CA PRO A 369 12.63 15.89 -14.30
C PRO A 369 12.97 14.88 -13.21
N SER A 370 13.19 15.33 -11.97
CA SER A 370 13.50 14.44 -10.85
C SER A 370 12.33 13.52 -10.50
N TYR A 371 11.10 14.04 -10.44
CA TYR A 371 9.90 13.24 -10.24
C TYR A 371 9.75 12.17 -11.34
N LEU A 372 9.94 12.56 -12.60
CA LEU A 372 9.82 11.66 -13.75
C LEU A 372 10.86 10.54 -13.70
N VAL A 373 12.12 10.86 -13.45
CA VAL A 373 13.21 9.86 -13.35
C VAL A 373 12.97 8.89 -12.20
N VAL A 374 12.50 9.38 -11.03
CA VAL A 374 12.20 8.53 -9.88
C VAL A 374 11.06 7.57 -10.18
N ILE A 375 9.92 8.04 -10.70
CA ILE A 375 8.79 7.17 -11.05
C ILE A 375 9.18 6.16 -12.14
N LEU A 376 9.86 6.60 -13.20
CA LEU A 376 10.32 5.69 -14.26
C LEU A 376 11.28 4.62 -13.72
N SER A 377 12.19 5.00 -12.82
CA SER A 377 13.13 4.06 -12.19
C SER A 377 12.38 3.05 -11.32
N LEU A 378 11.48 3.51 -10.44
CA LEU A 378 10.67 2.65 -9.58
C LEU A 378 9.83 1.67 -10.40
N VAL A 379 9.15 2.16 -11.44
CA VAL A 379 8.37 1.34 -12.36
C VAL A 379 9.26 0.31 -13.06
N PHE A 380 10.40 0.73 -13.62
CA PHE A 380 11.30 -0.17 -14.32
C PHE A 380 11.83 -1.29 -13.41
N PHE A 381 12.35 -0.93 -12.23
CA PHE A 381 12.87 -1.91 -11.27
C PHE A 381 11.77 -2.84 -10.75
N THR A 382 10.58 -2.33 -10.47
CA THR A 382 9.44 -3.13 -10.02
C THR A 382 9.06 -4.18 -11.07
N ASN A 383 8.88 -3.78 -12.34
CA ASN A 383 8.52 -4.72 -13.40
C ASN A 383 9.61 -5.76 -13.64
N LEU A 384 10.89 -5.34 -13.64
CA LEU A 384 12.01 -6.27 -13.80
C LEU A 384 12.06 -7.29 -12.67
N LEU A 385 11.91 -6.84 -11.42
CA LEU A 385 11.93 -7.70 -10.25
C LEU A 385 10.77 -8.70 -10.29
N PHE A 386 9.54 -8.23 -10.50
CA PHE A 386 8.35 -9.08 -10.59
C PHE A 386 8.44 -10.09 -11.74
N TYR A 387 8.96 -9.67 -12.89
CA TYR A 387 9.21 -10.56 -14.02
C TYR A 387 10.16 -11.71 -13.64
N GLN A 388 11.24 -11.44 -12.91
CA GLN A 388 12.17 -12.48 -12.45
C GLN A 388 11.57 -13.36 -11.35
N MET A 389 10.91 -12.77 -10.36
CA MET A 389 10.34 -13.49 -9.22
C MET A 389 9.21 -14.45 -9.61
N LEU A 390 8.40 -14.05 -10.59
CA LEU A 390 7.24 -14.83 -11.04
C LEU A 390 7.51 -15.59 -12.34
N LYS A 391 8.78 -15.65 -12.77
CA LYS A 391 9.21 -16.45 -13.91
C LYS A 391 8.91 -17.93 -13.63
N ARG A 392 8.34 -18.59 -14.63
CA ARG A 392 7.90 -19.98 -14.52
C ARG A 392 9.09 -20.93 -14.25
N PRO A 393 9.03 -21.78 -13.21
CA PRO A 393 9.99 -22.87 -13.00
C PRO A 393 9.77 -24.00 -14.02
N ASN A 394 10.86 -24.69 -14.40
CA ASN A 394 10.84 -25.78 -15.39
C ASN A 394 9.90 -26.96 -15.02
N ASN A 395 9.65 -27.21 -13.73
CA ASN A 395 8.85 -28.33 -13.24
C ASN A 395 7.54 -27.87 -12.59
N THR A 396 6.64 -27.23 -13.35
CA THR A 396 5.35 -26.75 -12.83
C THR A 396 4.14 -27.33 -13.55
N ARG A 397 3.16 -27.81 -12.78
CA ARG A 397 1.88 -28.31 -13.30
C ARG A 397 1.00 -27.12 -13.72
N ARG A 398 0.51 -27.15 -14.96
CA ARG A 398 -0.33 -26.08 -15.52
C ARG A 398 -1.78 -26.25 -15.06
N VAL A 399 -2.35 -25.23 -14.43
CA VAL A 399 -3.80 -25.13 -14.17
C VAL A 399 -4.35 -24.13 -15.19
N SER A 400 -4.98 -24.60 -16.26
CA SER A 400 -5.59 -23.72 -17.28
C SER A 400 -7.11 -23.75 -17.19
N PHE A 401 -7.74 -22.59 -17.40
CA PHE A 401 -9.19 -22.43 -17.48
C PHE A 401 -9.81 -23.06 -18.74
N GLN A 402 -9.01 -23.57 -19.67
CA GLN A 402 -9.51 -24.36 -20.78
C GLN A 402 -9.90 -25.73 -20.25
N ARG A 403 -11.15 -25.83 -19.77
CA ARG A 403 -11.86 -27.10 -19.66
C ARG A 403 -11.71 -27.78 -21.01
N LYS A 404 -10.96 -28.88 -21.08
CA LYS A 404 -11.04 -29.80 -22.21
C LYS A 404 -12.50 -30.25 -22.28
N LEU A 405 -13.25 -29.65 -23.20
CA LEU A 405 -14.49 -30.22 -23.70
C LEU A 405 -14.09 -31.52 -24.40
N ASN A 406 -14.16 -32.62 -23.65
CA ASN A 406 -14.23 -33.96 -24.21
C ASN A 406 -15.66 -34.46 -24.05
#